data_AF-A0A1J4MD87-F1
#
_entry.id   AF-A0A1J4MD87-F1
#
_cell.length_a   1.000
_cell.length_b   1.000
_cell.length_c   1.000
_cell.angle_alpha   90.00
_cell.angle_beta   90.00
_cell.angle_gamma   90.00
#
_symmetry.space_group_name_H-M   'P 1'
#
loop_
_entity.id
_entity.type
_entity.pdbx_description
1 polymer ?
#
loop_
_entity_poly.entity_id
_entity_poly.type
_entity_poly.pdbx_seq_one_letter_code
_entity_poly.pdbx_strand_id
1 'polypeptide(L)'
;MKVHFSLLFFAAFIILIQDVKSSDIILNENYLNVSETESILGNLEVIKKEYKEGRNLTNLIQQFQNSNEERFLSNNLVINKTLKSDPWELIEAAMKNTTVTTPAPPFNSSSTGACIKLASDVEIIFGSFRSQFQDAVAKCSRKSLGSHKNTFRCISKLSFNGQKLSDECNDCWAKTAHCGVKHCASQCLFSTCVTKCQRCSTRECSKVLNECAGTVWMPLPCGLSPHDPIPDNFKVSDPK
;
A
#
# COMPACT_ATOMS: atom_id res chain seq x y z
N MET A 1 42.18 22.93 21.98
CA MET A 1 41.59 23.17 20.64
C MET A 1 40.69 22.00 20.23
N LYS A 2 39.57 21.75 20.94
CA LYS A 2 38.66 20.60 20.68
C LYS A 2 37.18 20.98 20.54
N VAL A 3 36.85 22.26 20.77
CA VAL A 3 35.45 22.73 20.80
C VAL A 3 34.99 23.28 19.44
N HIS A 4 35.91 23.71 18.57
CA HIS A 4 35.56 24.23 17.25
C HIS A 4 35.24 23.17 16.19
N PHE A 5 35.70 21.92 16.36
CA PHE A 5 35.45 20.85 15.37
C PHE A 5 34.03 20.27 15.47
N SER A 6 33.44 20.28 16.68
CA SER A 6 32.08 19.79 16.92
C SER A 6 31.01 20.72 16.34
N LEU A 7 31.21 22.05 16.43
CA LEU A 7 30.29 23.05 15.89
C LEU A 7 30.28 23.10 14.36
N LEU A 8 31.43 22.86 13.70
CA LEU A 8 31.51 22.77 12.25
C LEU A 8 30.86 21.48 11.71
N PHE A 9 30.95 20.38 12.45
CA PHE A 9 30.27 19.13 12.10
C PHE A 9 28.75 19.24 12.26
N PHE A 10 28.27 19.86 13.33
CA PHE A 10 26.83 20.13 13.52
C PHE A 10 26.29 21.13 12.50
N ALA A 11 27.04 22.15 12.13
CA ALA A 11 26.64 23.10 11.09
C ALA A 11 26.57 22.43 9.70
N ALA A 12 27.55 21.59 9.35
CA ALA A 12 27.52 20.81 8.10
C ALA A 12 26.38 19.78 8.08
N PHE A 13 26.06 19.17 9.23
CA PHE A 13 24.93 18.23 9.36
C PHE A 13 23.58 18.93 9.25
N ILE A 14 23.43 20.15 9.78
CA ILE A 14 22.21 20.95 9.64
C ILE A 14 22.05 21.46 8.20
N ILE A 15 23.13 21.86 7.53
CA ILE A 15 23.10 22.27 6.11
C ILE A 15 22.75 21.07 5.21
N LEU A 16 23.31 19.88 5.47
CA LEU A 16 22.93 18.64 4.77
C LEU A 16 21.46 18.25 5.01
N ILE A 17 20.91 18.46 6.21
CA ILE A 17 19.49 18.20 6.47
C ILE A 17 18.60 19.25 5.78
N GLN A 18 19.05 20.49 5.62
CA GLN A 18 18.31 21.55 4.93
C GLN A 18 18.31 21.36 3.40
N ASP A 19 19.42 20.91 2.80
CA ASP A 19 19.48 20.59 1.37
C ASP A 19 18.69 19.32 0.99
N VAL A 20 18.65 18.32 1.87
CA VAL A 20 17.77 17.13 1.71
C VAL A 20 16.29 17.52 1.82
N LYS A 21 15.95 18.61 2.52
CA LYS A 21 14.57 19.10 2.63
C LYS A 21 14.09 19.87 1.40
N SER A 22 14.99 20.26 0.51
CA SER A 22 14.68 21.03 -0.71
C SER A 22 14.75 20.20 -2.00
N SER A 23 15.09 18.91 -1.91
CA SER A 23 15.13 18.01 -3.06
C SER A 23 14.24 16.80 -2.77
N ASP A 24 13.21 16.60 -3.59
CA ASP A 24 12.27 15.47 -3.56
C ASP A 24 12.99 14.14 -3.83
N ILE A 25 13.79 13.67 -2.88
CA ILE A 25 14.45 12.36 -2.92
C ILE A 25 13.76 11.47 -1.88
N ILE A 26 12.80 10.69 -2.39
CA ILE A 26 12.09 9.65 -1.66
C ILE A 26 13.07 8.53 -1.32
N LEU A 27 13.66 8.59 -0.13
CA LEU A 27 14.34 7.44 0.47
C LEU A 27 13.29 6.43 0.94
N ASN A 28 13.22 5.34 0.18
CA ASN A 28 12.29 4.24 0.31
C ASN A 28 12.61 3.36 1.55
N GLU A 29 12.05 3.67 2.72
CA GLU A 29 12.10 2.83 3.93
C GLU A 29 11.24 1.54 3.82
N ASN A 30 11.60 0.62 2.94
CA ASN A 30 11.13 -0.77 3.03
C ASN A 30 12.39 -1.61 2.88
N TYR A 31 13.10 -1.88 3.98
CA TYR A 31 13.96 -3.07 4.13
C TYR A 31 14.48 -3.10 5.57
N LEU A 32 13.64 -3.51 6.51
CA LEU A 32 14.08 -3.99 7.82
C LEU A 32 13.12 -5.10 8.29
N ASN A 33 13.21 -6.25 7.61
CA ASN A 33 12.89 -7.54 8.20
C ASN A 33 14.24 -8.25 8.46
N VAL A 34 14.70 -8.18 9.71
CA VAL A 34 15.48 -9.14 10.55
C VAL A 34 16.35 -10.25 9.88
N SER A 35 16.84 -10.08 8.66
CA SER A 35 17.76 -10.99 7.96
C SER A 35 19.00 -10.26 7.40
N GLU A 36 19.13 -8.96 7.64
CA GLU A 36 20.03 -8.08 6.88
C GLU A 36 21.10 -7.38 7.71
N THR A 37 21.10 -7.55 9.04
CA THR A 37 22.07 -6.88 9.92
C THR A 37 23.52 -7.27 9.62
N GLU A 38 23.79 -8.51 9.18
CA GLU A 38 25.15 -8.93 8.77
C GLU A 38 25.55 -8.40 7.38
N SER A 39 24.60 -8.29 6.45
CA SER A 39 24.84 -7.78 5.10
C SER A 39 25.09 -6.27 5.08
N ILE A 40 24.34 -5.52 5.89
CA ILE A 40 24.49 -4.07 6.02
C ILE A 40 25.82 -3.70 6.70
N LEU A 41 26.24 -4.46 7.73
CA LEU A 41 27.55 -4.27 8.37
C LEU A 41 28.71 -4.57 7.41
N GLY A 42 28.61 -5.66 6.62
CA GLY A 42 29.62 -6.00 5.61
C GLY A 42 29.77 -4.91 4.53
N ASN A 43 28.66 -4.35 4.04
CA ASN A 43 28.70 -3.26 3.06
C ASN A 43 29.24 -1.94 3.66
N LEU A 44 28.96 -1.65 4.93
CA LEU A 44 29.50 -0.49 5.66
C LEU A 44 31.00 -0.59 5.89
N GLU A 45 31.55 -1.79 6.11
CA GLU A 45 32.99 -2.00 6.26
C GLU A 45 33.72 -1.82 4.93
N VAL A 46 33.15 -2.29 3.82
CA VAL A 46 33.69 -2.06 2.47
C VAL A 46 33.72 -0.56 2.16
N ILE A 47 32.61 0.16 2.38
CA ILE A 47 32.54 1.62 2.12
C ILE A 47 33.55 2.40 2.98
N LYS A 48 33.74 2.02 4.25
CA LYS A 48 34.74 2.64 5.15
C LYS A 48 36.18 2.38 4.70
N LYS A 49 36.47 1.19 4.17
CA LYS A 49 37.79 0.83 3.63
C LYS A 49 38.10 1.65 2.38
N GLU A 50 37.14 1.76 1.48
CA GLU A 50 37.28 2.43 0.19
C GLU A 50 37.38 3.96 0.30
N TYR A 51 36.68 4.56 1.27
CA TYR A 51 36.79 6.00 1.58
C TYR A 51 38.16 6.36 2.17
N LYS A 52 38.80 5.46 2.93
CA LYS A 52 40.17 5.63 3.43
C LYS A 52 41.23 5.57 2.32
N GLU A 53 40.91 4.93 1.19
CA GLU A 53 41.80 4.78 0.03
C GLU A 53 41.61 5.93 -0.99
N GLY A 54 40.82 6.96 -0.67
CA GLY A 54 40.74 8.21 -1.45
C GLY A 54 39.93 8.13 -2.75
N ARG A 55 39.11 7.07 -2.92
CA ARG A 55 38.26 6.95 -4.11
C ARG A 55 37.08 7.94 -4.08
N ASN A 56 36.76 8.47 -5.26
CA ASN A 56 35.68 9.44 -5.44
C ASN A 56 34.32 8.78 -5.14
N LEU A 57 33.63 9.32 -4.13
CA LEU A 57 32.35 8.82 -3.61
C LEU A 57 31.27 8.71 -4.69
N THR A 58 31.31 9.57 -5.70
CA THR A 58 30.37 9.56 -6.83
C THR A 58 30.49 8.29 -7.68
N ASN A 59 31.71 7.78 -7.89
CA ASN A 59 31.92 6.55 -8.67
C ASN A 59 31.49 5.30 -7.91
N LEU A 60 31.63 5.30 -6.58
CA LEU A 60 31.11 4.21 -5.73
C LEU A 60 29.58 4.19 -5.73
N ILE A 61 28.94 5.36 -5.60
CA ILE A 61 27.47 5.47 -5.64
C ILE A 61 26.94 4.97 -7.00
N GLN A 62 27.61 5.30 -8.10
CA GLN A 62 27.23 4.83 -9.43
C GLN A 62 27.37 3.30 -9.57
N GLN A 63 28.42 2.69 -8.99
CA GLN A 63 28.58 1.23 -8.96
C GLN A 63 27.48 0.53 -8.15
N PHE A 64 27.04 1.14 -7.04
CA PHE A 64 25.91 0.62 -6.25
C PHE A 64 24.56 0.82 -6.96
N GLN A 65 24.38 1.90 -7.72
CA GLN A 65 23.17 2.12 -8.53
C GLN A 65 23.08 1.12 -9.69
N ASN A 66 24.16 0.93 -10.44
CA ASN A 66 24.19 0.02 -11.58
C ASN A 66 24.03 -1.46 -11.14
N SER A 67 24.60 -1.86 -9.99
CA SER A 67 24.41 -3.21 -9.45
C SER A 67 23.02 -3.46 -8.87
N ASN A 68 22.30 -2.42 -8.44
CA ASN A 68 20.90 -2.53 -8.01
C ASN A 68 19.93 -2.61 -9.20
N GLU A 69 20.25 -1.98 -10.33
CA GLU A 69 19.45 -2.04 -11.55
C GLU A 69 19.55 -3.43 -12.23
N GLU A 70 20.74 -4.02 -12.26
CA GLU A 70 20.95 -5.40 -12.72
C GLU A 70 20.34 -6.44 -11.77
N ARG A 71 20.34 -6.18 -10.46
CA ARG A 71 19.64 -7.01 -9.46
C ARG A 71 18.12 -6.88 -9.57
N PHE A 72 17.60 -5.73 -9.97
CA PHE A 72 16.16 -5.53 -10.24
C PHE A 72 15.72 -6.30 -11.50
N LEU A 73 16.54 -6.32 -12.56
CA LEU A 73 16.29 -7.13 -13.76
C LEU A 73 16.45 -8.64 -13.50
N SER A 74 17.48 -9.05 -12.74
CA SER A 74 17.69 -10.46 -12.41
C SER A 74 16.68 -10.99 -11.39
N ASN A 75 16.16 -10.15 -10.47
CA ASN A 75 15.06 -10.52 -9.59
C ASN A 75 13.71 -10.53 -10.34
N ASN A 76 13.51 -9.69 -11.36
CA ASN A 76 12.34 -9.81 -12.25
C ASN A 76 12.39 -11.07 -13.14
N LEU A 77 13.58 -11.60 -13.45
CA LEU A 77 13.72 -12.88 -14.17
C LEU A 77 13.42 -14.10 -13.26
N VAL A 78 13.62 -13.97 -11.95
CA VAL A 78 13.31 -15.01 -10.94
C VAL A 78 11.88 -14.87 -10.39
N ILE A 79 11.25 -13.70 -10.48
CA ILE A 79 9.82 -13.44 -10.23
C ILE A 79 9.02 -13.54 -11.54
N ASN A 80 9.29 -14.57 -12.34
CA ASN A 80 8.28 -15.13 -13.24
C ASN A 80 7.56 -16.30 -12.59
N LYS A 81 7.42 -16.28 -11.25
CA LYS A 81 6.28 -16.91 -10.62
C LYS A 81 5.12 -15.91 -10.67
N THR A 82 4.59 -15.67 -11.88
CA THR A 82 3.22 -15.19 -12.05
C THR A 82 2.38 -15.92 -11.02
N LEU A 83 1.79 -15.18 -10.09
CA LEU A 83 0.83 -15.77 -9.17
C LEU A 83 -0.23 -16.44 -10.06
N LYS A 84 -0.26 -17.77 -10.05
CA LYS A 84 -1.11 -18.51 -10.97
C LYS A 84 -2.55 -18.21 -10.55
N SER A 85 -3.30 -17.57 -11.43
CA SER A 85 -4.71 -17.29 -11.18
C SER A 85 -5.44 -18.59 -10.90
N ASP A 86 -6.36 -18.55 -9.94
CA ASP A 86 -7.26 -19.66 -9.70
C ASP A 86 -8.18 -19.85 -10.93
N PRO A 87 -8.58 -21.11 -11.22
CA PRO A 87 -9.64 -21.36 -12.18
C PRO A 87 -10.92 -20.62 -11.80
N TRP A 88 -11.70 -20.20 -12.80
CA TRP A 88 -12.93 -19.45 -12.60
C TRP A 88 -13.92 -20.16 -11.67
N GLU A 89 -13.95 -21.50 -11.69
CA GLU A 89 -14.84 -22.30 -10.85
C GLU A 89 -14.59 -22.08 -9.36
N LEU A 90 -13.33 -21.85 -8.95
CA LEU A 90 -13.00 -21.55 -7.56
C LEU A 90 -13.41 -20.12 -7.18
N ILE A 91 -13.18 -19.18 -8.09
CA ILE A 91 -13.58 -17.78 -7.92
C ILE A 91 -15.11 -17.67 -7.81
N GLU A 92 -15.84 -18.35 -8.68
CA GLU A 92 -17.30 -18.38 -8.68
C GLU A 92 -17.85 -19.04 -7.40
N ALA A 93 -17.21 -20.11 -6.92
CA ALA A 93 -17.57 -20.73 -5.65
C ALA A 93 -17.39 -19.76 -4.46
N ALA A 94 -16.28 -19.01 -4.44
CA ALA A 94 -16.07 -17.95 -3.44
C ALA A 94 -17.14 -16.86 -3.51
N MET A 95 -17.55 -16.45 -4.71
CA MET A 95 -18.65 -15.49 -4.91
C MET A 95 -20.01 -15.98 -4.39
N LYS A 96 -20.30 -17.27 -4.52
CA LYS A 96 -21.56 -17.86 -4.03
C LYS A 96 -21.65 -17.86 -2.50
N ASN A 97 -20.51 -17.85 -1.82
CA ASN A 97 -20.42 -17.77 -0.36
C ASN A 97 -20.44 -16.33 0.19
N THR A 98 -20.75 -15.35 -0.66
CA THR A 98 -20.71 -13.94 -0.26
C THR A 98 -21.88 -13.55 0.62
N THR A 99 -21.64 -12.59 1.50
CA THR A 99 -22.66 -12.06 2.43
C THR A 99 -23.35 -10.82 1.88
N VAL A 100 -23.04 -10.42 0.64
CA VAL A 100 -23.59 -9.22 0.01
C VAL A 100 -24.79 -9.59 -0.86
N THR A 101 -25.99 -9.33 -0.36
CA THR A 101 -27.21 -9.38 -1.19
C THR A 101 -27.17 -8.23 -2.18
N THR A 102 -26.99 -8.53 -3.47
CA THR A 102 -26.90 -7.51 -4.52
C THR A 102 -27.78 -7.85 -5.73
N PRO A 103 -28.31 -6.82 -6.42
CA PRO A 103 -29.11 -7.02 -7.63
C PRO A 103 -28.26 -7.45 -8.83
N ALA A 104 -26.94 -7.24 -8.79
CA ALA A 104 -26.03 -7.60 -9.88
C ALA A 104 -24.66 -8.04 -9.34
N PRO A 105 -24.05 -9.11 -9.90
CA PRO A 105 -22.75 -9.58 -9.47
C PRO A 105 -21.66 -8.51 -9.71
N PRO A 106 -20.65 -8.41 -8.82
CA PRO A 106 -19.59 -7.40 -8.93
C PRO A 106 -18.62 -7.65 -10.07
N PHE A 107 -18.56 -8.86 -10.61
CA PHE A 107 -17.69 -9.27 -11.73
C PHE A 107 -18.21 -10.59 -12.33
N ASN A 108 -17.64 -11.01 -13.46
CA ASN A 108 -17.96 -12.27 -14.14
C ASN A 108 -16.69 -12.92 -14.71
N SER A 109 -16.83 -14.06 -15.42
CA SER A 109 -15.70 -14.83 -15.96
C SER A 109 -14.84 -14.08 -16.99
N SER A 110 -15.36 -12.99 -17.56
CA SER A 110 -14.63 -12.13 -18.50
C SER A 110 -13.90 -10.98 -17.78
N SER A 111 -14.19 -10.76 -16.50
CA SER A 111 -13.57 -9.69 -15.72
C SER A 111 -12.10 -9.99 -15.47
N THR A 112 -11.28 -8.95 -15.57
CA THR A 112 -9.85 -9.02 -15.28
C THR A 112 -9.50 -7.94 -14.27
N GLY A 113 -8.79 -8.30 -13.21
CA GLY A 113 -8.30 -7.33 -12.23
C GLY A 113 -7.58 -8.03 -11.08
N ALA A 114 -6.93 -7.24 -10.23
CA ALA A 114 -6.03 -7.78 -9.23
C ALA A 114 -6.73 -8.56 -8.11
N CYS A 115 -7.98 -8.18 -7.78
CA CYS A 115 -8.72 -8.73 -6.63
C CYS A 115 -9.64 -9.90 -6.98
N ILE A 116 -9.63 -10.34 -8.24
CA ILE A 116 -10.48 -11.44 -8.73
C ILE A 116 -9.66 -12.54 -9.39
N LYS A 117 -8.34 -12.55 -9.17
CA LYS A 117 -7.45 -13.63 -9.65
C LYS A 117 -7.41 -14.82 -8.70
N LEU A 118 -7.70 -14.60 -7.43
CA LEU A 118 -7.65 -15.60 -6.38
C LEU A 118 -9.00 -15.69 -5.68
N ALA A 119 -9.44 -16.91 -5.39
CA ALA A 119 -10.64 -17.15 -4.59
C ALA A 119 -10.50 -16.54 -3.19
N SER A 120 -9.30 -16.54 -2.60
CA SER A 120 -9.05 -15.94 -1.28
C SER A 120 -9.31 -14.44 -1.24
N ASP A 121 -8.97 -13.70 -2.30
CA ASP A 121 -9.25 -12.27 -2.37
C ASP A 121 -10.76 -12.01 -2.36
N VAL A 122 -11.50 -12.81 -3.13
CA VAL A 122 -12.95 -12.75 -3.20
C VAL A 122 -13.60 -13.09 -1.86
N GLU A 123 -13.12 -14.14 -1.17
CA GLU A 123 -13.61 -14.53 0.16
C GLU A 123 -13.38 -13.43 1.20
N ILE A 124 -12.20 -12.78 1.18
CA ILE A 124 -11.88 -11.69 2.10
C ILE A 124 -12.75 -10.46 1.83
N ILE A 125 -12.89 -10.08 0.55
CA ILE A 125 -13.58 -8.83 0.16
C ILE A 125 -15.09 -8.97 0.24
N PHE A 126 -15.66 -10.08 -0.23
CA PHE A 126 -17.10 -10.23 -0.41
C PHE A 126 -17.73 -11.26 0.55
N GLY A 127 -16.92 -12.11 1.19
CA GLY A 127 -17.38 -13.16 2.10
C GLY A 127 -17.75 -12.68 3.50
N SER A 128 -17.59 -13.55 4.49
CA SER A 128 -17.94 -13.29 5.90
C SER A 128 -17.01 -12.29 6.60
N PHE A 129 -15.76 -12.17 6.13
CA PHE A 129 -14.76 -11.26 6.70
C PHE A 129 -14.84 -9.84 6.15
N ARG A 130 -15.69 -9.59 5.15
CA ARG A 130 -15.83 -8.31 4.45
C ARG A 130 -15.84 -7.10 5.37
N SER A 131 -16.72 -7.07 6.37
CA SER A 131 -16.83 -5.91 7.28
C SER A 131 -15.56 -5.70 8.10
N GLN A 132 -14.96 -6.79 8.59
CA GLN A 132 -13.69 -6.74 9.34
C GLN A 132 -12.54 -6.25 8.45
N PHE A 133 -12.52 -6.70 7.20
CA PHE A 133 -11.54 -6.27 6.21
C PHE A 133 -11.69 -4.79 5.87
N GLN A 134 -12.91 -4.31 5.57
CA GLN A 134 -13.17 -2.88 5.32
C GLN A 134 -12.75 -2.00 6.49
N ASP A 135 -13.07 -2.42 7.72
CA ASP A 135 -12.67 -1.72 8.94
C ASP A 135 -11.15 -1.70 9.10
N ALA A 136 -10.47 -2.81 8.83
CA ALA A 136 -9.02 -2.91 8.91
C ALA A 136 -8.32 -2.04 7.85
N VAL A 137 -8.84 -2.00 6.61
CA VAL A 137 -8.35 -1.11 5.56
C VAL A 137 -8.54 0.36 5.95
N ALA A 138 -9.69 0.74 6.50
CA ALA A 138 -9.94 2.09 6.98
C ALA A 138 -8.96 2.48 8.11
N LYS A 139 -8.71 1.58 9.06
CA LYS A 139 -7.71 1.77 10.12
C LYS A 139 -6.30 1.91 9.57
N CYS A 140 -5.89 1.05 8.64
CA CYS A 140 -4.60 1.12 7.98
C CYS A 140 -4.41 2.44 7.22
N SER A 141 -5.44 2.88 6.51
CA SER A 141 -5.46 4.14 5.77
C SER A 141 -5.30 5.33 6.71
N ARG A 142 -6.05 5.39 7.82
CA ARG A 142 -5.90 6.48 8.80
C ARG A 142 -4.56 6.46 9.51
N LYS A 143 -4.10 5.30 9.98
CA LYS A 143 -2.81 5.15 10.68
C LYS A 143 -1.63 5.58 9.82
N SER A 144 -1.75 5.41 8.50
CA SER A 144 -0.73 5.80 7.52
C SER A 144 -0.96 7.18 6.91
N LEU A 145 -1.98 7.93 7.37
CA LEU A 145 -2.40 9.21 6.78
C LEU A 145 -2.60 9.10 5.26
N GLY A 146 -3.19 7.99 4.81
CA GLY A 146 -3.44 7.61 3.42
C GLY A 146 -2.19 7.53 2.53
N SER A 147 -1.00 7.39 3.11
CA SER A 147 0.20 7.07 2.33
C SER A 147 0.02 5.70 1.66
N HIS A 148 0.17 5.65 0.33
CA HIS A 148 0.04 4.42 -0.46
C HIS A 148 0.94 3.30 0.10
N LYS A 149 2.25 3.52 0.16
CA LYS A 149 3.23 2.54 0.65
C LYS A 149 2.94 2.06 2.08
N ASN A 150 2.61 2.97 2.98
CA ASN A 150 2.36 2.62 4.39
C ASN A 150 1.01 1.93 4.59
N THR A 151 -0.01 2.30 3.80
CA THR A 151 -1.29 1.60 3.75
C THR A 151 -1.08 0.18 3.25
N PHE A 152 -0.39 0.01 2.11
CA PHE A 152 -0.06 -1.30 1.54
C PHE A 152 0.61 -2.21 2.59
N ARG A 153 1.67 -1.73 3.23
CA ARG A 153 2.42 -2.47 4.25
C ARG A 153 1.57 -2.80 5.49
N CYS A 154 0.56 -2.00 5.80
CA CYS A 154 -0.35 -2.27 6.89
C CYS A 154 -1.34 -3.38 6.50
N ILE A 155 -1.93 -3.29 5.30
CA ILE A 155 -2.90 -4.28 4.81
C ILE A 155 -2.24 -5.65 4.59
N SER A 156 -1.02 -5.71 4.04
CA SER A 156 -0.31 -6.98 3.77
C SER A 156 0.04 -7.79 5.02
N LYS A 157 -0.05 -7.18 6.20
CA LYS A 157 0.11 -7.85 7.50
C LYS A 157 -1.18 -8.45 8.03
N LEU A 158 -2.33 -8.06 7.48
CA LEU A 158 -3.63 -8.57 7.89
C LEU A 158 -3.79 -10.02 7.42
N SER A 159 -4.50 -10.80 8.22
CA SER A 159 -4.90 -12.16 7.87
C SER A 159 -6.32 -12.42 8.34
N PHE A 160 -7.10 -13.09 7.50
CA PHE A 160 -8.48 -13.43 7.74
C PHE A 160 -8.63 -14.94 7.53
N ASN A 161 -8.93 -15.67 8.60
CA ASN A 161 -8.96 -17.14 8.59
C ASN A 161 -7.66 -17.79 8.05
N GLY A 162 -6.50 -17.24 8.40
CA GLY A 162 -5.20 -17.73 7.91
C GLY A 162 -4.88 -17.35 6.46
N GLN A 163 -5.83 -16.78 5.72
CA GLN A 163 -5.60 -16.26 4.39
C GLN A 163 -5.10 -14.81 4.46
N LYS A 164 -4.46 -14.36 3.38
CA LYS A 164 -4.08 -12.96 3.16
C LYS A 164 -4.59 -12.52 1.81
N LEU A 165 -4.83 -11.24 1.70
CA LEU A 165 -5.11 -10.61 0.41
C LEU A 165 -3.83 -10.61 -0.42
N SER A 166 -3.94 -10.91 -1.71
CA SER A 166 -2.81 -10.86 -2.66
C SER A 166 -2.15 -9.49 -2.68
N ASP A 167 -0.86 -9.44 -2.99
CA ASP A 167 -0.13 -8.17 -3.06
C ASP A 167 -0.69 -7.26 -4.16
N GLU A 168 -1.08 -7.82 -5.29
CA GLU A 168 -1.71 -7.05 -6.37
C GLU A 168 -3.05 -6.44 -5.92
N CYS A 169 -3.87 -7.19 -5.18
CA CYS A 169 -5.12 -6.66 -4.66
C CYS A 169 -4.90 -5.66 -3.51
N ASN A 170 -3.91 -5.90 -2.64
CA ASN A 170 -3.48 -4.96 -1.59
C ASN A 170 -3.11 -3.60 -2.17
N ASP A 171 -2.43 -3.59 -3.31
CA ASP A 171 -2.06 -2.37 -4.02
C ASP A 171 -3.28 -1.55 -4.46
N CYS A 172 -4.37 -2.20 -4.91
CA CYS A 172 -5.62 -1.52 -5.25
C CYS A 172 -6.21 -0.77 -4.04
N TRP A 173 -6.29 -1.41 -2.88
CA TRP A 173 -6.80 -0.76 -1.66
C TRP A 173 -5.89 0.38 -1.18
N ALA A 174 -4.58 0.19 -1.27
CA ALA A 174 -3.62 1.22 -0.92
C ALA A 174 -3.72 2.45 -1.85
N LYS A 175 -3.94 2.25 -3.16
CA LYS A 175 -4.18 3.33 -4.13
C LYS A 175 -5.44 4.11 -3.80
N THR A 176 -6.51 3.44 -3.37
CA THR A 176 -7.76 4.08 -2.95
C THR A 176 -7.56 4.95 -1.71
N ALA A 177 -6.80 4.47 -0.72
CA ALA A 177 -6.44 5.27 0.46
C ALA A 177 -5.68 6.54 0.08
N HIS A 178 -4.73 6.42 -0.86
CA HIS A 178 -3.97 7.54 -1.39
C HIS A 178 -4.83 8.54 -2.16
N CYS A 179 -5.76 8.04 -2.99
CA CYS A 179 -6.78 8.86 -3.62
C CYS A 179 -7.60 9.65 -2.59
N GLY A 180 -8.03 9.00 -1.50
CA GLY A 180 -8.83 9.62 -0.45
C GLY A 180 -8.13 10.83 0.20
N VAL A 181 -6.82 10.74 0.44
CA VAL A 181 -6.07 11.88 0.97
C VAL A 181 -5.85 12.98 -0.07
N LYS A 182 -5.64 12.61 -1.33
CA LYS A 182 -5.45 13.59 -2.41
C LYS A 182 -6.72 14.38 -2.74
N HIS A 183 -7.89 13.74 -2.68
CA HIS A 183 -9.14 14.31 -3.19
C HIS A 183 -10.21 14.56 -2.12
N CYS A 184 -10.15 13.87 -0.99
CA CYS A 184 -11.24 13.84 0.01
C CYS A 184 -10.83 14.21 1.44
N ALA A 185 -9.58 14.63 1.67
CA ALA A 185 -9.06 14.88 3.01
C ALA A 185 -9.90 15.89 3.82
N SER A 186 -10.35 16.98 3.20
CA SER A 186 -11.15 18.01 3.90
C SER A 186 -12.55 17.51 4.28
N GLN A 187 -13.15 16.64 3.45
CA GLN A 187 -14.45 16.03 3.72
C GLN A 187 -14.38 14.91 4.78
N CYS A 188 -13.20 14.30 4.93
CA CYS A 188 -12.94 13.18 5.83
C CYS A 188 -12.18 13.55 7.11
N LEU A 189 -11.85 14.83 7.32
CA LEU A 189 -10.91 15.31 8.34
C LEU A 189 -11.22 14.80 9.76
N PHE A 190 -12.49 14.79 10.15
CA PHE A 190 -12.92 14.42 11.50
C PHE A 190 -13.45 12.98 11.61
N SER A 191 -13.89 12.41 10.49
CA SER A 191 -14.46 11.07 10.43
C SER A 191 -14.50 10.62 8.98
N THR A 192 -14.15 9.36 8.78
CA THR A 192 -14.29 8.70 7.49
C THR A 192 -15.73 8.21 7.28
N CYS A 193 -16.46 7.89 8.34
CA CYS A 193 -17.84 7.39 8.30
C CYS A 193 -18.92 8.48 8.41
N VAL A 194 -18.82 9.52 7.58
CA VAL A 194 -19.84 10.60 7.45
C VAL A 194 -20.23 10.83 5.98
N THR A 195 -21.45 11.33 5.75
CA THR A 195 -22.01 11.55 4.39
C THR A 195 -21.03 12.24 3.44
N LYS A 196 -20.42 13.36 3.87
CA LYS A 196 -19.54 14.16 2.99
C LYS A 196 -18.30 13.38 2.56
N CYS A 197 -17.68 12.65 3.49
CA CYS A 197 -16.52 11.82 3.19
C CYS A 197 -16.89 10.66 2.26
N GLN A 198 -17.95 9.92 2.60
CA GLN A 198 -18.39 8.75 1.83
C GLN A 198 -18.81 9.12 0.40
N ARG A 199 -19.52 10.26 0.22
CA ARG A 199 -19.87 10.79 -1.11
C ARG A 199 -18.63 11.21 -1.90
N CYS A 200 -17.65 11.83 -1.25
CA CYS A 200 -16.40 12.18 -1.91
C CYS A 200 -15.64 10.93 -2.36
N SER A 201 -15.44 9.96 -1.47
CA SER A 201 -14.77 8.69 -1.78
C SER A 201 -15.44 7.96 -2.94
N THR A 202 -16.77 7.90 -2.92
CA THR A 202 -17.55 7.26 -4.00
C THR A 202 -17.35 7.95 -5.35
N ARG A 203 -17.31 9.29 -5.37
CA ARG A 203 -17.16 10.07 -6.59
C ARG A 203 -15.73 10.05 -7.14
N GLU A 204 -14.73 10.20 -6.27
CA GLU A 204 -13.34 10.43 -6.67
C GLU A 204 -12.52 9.14 -6.74
N CYS A 205 -12.81 8.16 -5.88
CA CYS A 205 -11.90 7.03 -5.62
C CYS A 205 -12.48 5.65 -5.93
N SER A 206 -13.81 5.46 -5.91
CA SER A 206 -14.39 4.14 -6.20
C SER A 206 -14.09 3.65 -7.62
N LYS A 207 -14.04 4.55 -8.62
CA LYS A 207 -13.70 4.16 -10.00
C LYS A 207 -12.32 3.51 -10.08
N VAL A 208 -11.31 4.14 -9.46
CA VAL A 208 -9.94 3.63 -9.44
C VAL A 208 -9.86 2.28 -8.74
N LEU A 209 -10.57 2.12 -7.62
CA LEU A 209 -10.64 0.84 -6.91
C LEU A 209 -11.26 -0.26 -7.78
N ASN A 210 -12.41 0.01 -8.36
CA ASN A 210 -13.18 -0.93 -9.19
C ASN A 210 -12.36 -1.38 -10.41
N GLU A 211 -11.75 -0.44 -11.13
CA GLU A 211 -10.89 -0.74 -12.29
C GLU A 211 -9.67 -1.58 -11.91
N CYS A 212 -9.00 -1.26 -10.79
CA CYS A 212 -7.85 -2.03 -10.32
C CYS A 212 -8.26 -3.44 -9.87
N ALA A 213 -9.38 -3.55 -9.15
CA ALA A 213 -9.89 -4.80 -8.62
C ALA A 213 -10.47 -5.72 -9.70
N GLY A 214 -10.93 -5.16 -10.82
CA GLY A 214 -11.62 -5.89 -11.89
C GLY A 214 -13.11 -6.03 -11.66
N THR A 215 -13.72 -5.10 -10.93
CA THR A 215 -15.13 -5.18 -10.52
C THR A 215 -15.92 -3.98 -11.01
N VAL A 216 -17.24 -4.12 -11.14
CA VAL A 216 -18.15 -2.99 -11.45
C VAL A 216 -18.54 -2.21 -10.19
N TRP A 217 -18.47 -2.86 -9.03
CA TRP A 217 -18.68 -2.25 -7.72
C TRP A 217 -17.87 -2.99 -6.65
N MET A 218 -17.60 -2.30 -5.55
CA MET A 218 -16.90 -2.84 -4.38
C MET A 218 -17.70 -2.54 -3.11
N PRO A 219 -17.63 -3.40 -2.07
CA PRO A 219 -18.26 -3.11 -0.80
C PRO A 219 -17.80 -1.77 -0.24
N LEU A 220 -18.74 -0.98 0.27
CA LEU A 220 -18.42 0.27 0.93
C LEU A 220 -18.11 0.04 2.42
N PRO A 221 -17.24 0.86 3.03
CA PRO A 221 -16.99 0.82 4.46
C PRO A 221 -18.20 1.34 5.26
N CYS A 222 -18.12 1.28 6.59
CA CYS A 222 -19.11 1.87 7.51
C CYS A 222 -20.52 1.26 7.40
N GLY A 223 -20.65 0.04 6.87
CA GLY A 223 -21.93 -0.65 6.72
C GLY A 223 -22.82 -0.12 5.59
N LEU A 224 -22.27 0.70 4.70
CA LEU A 224 -22.99 1.21 3.53
C LEU A 224 -23.14 0.13 2.45
N SER A 225 -24.25 0.22 1.72
CA SER A 225 -24.51 -0.59 0.54
C SER A 225 -23.96 0.13 -0.70
N PRO A 226 -23.24 -0.56 -1.61
CA PRO A 226 -22.76 0.03 -2.86
C PRO A 226 -23.88 0.30 -3.88
N HIS A 227 -25.10 -0.20 -3.64
CA HIS A 227 -26.24 -0.05 -4.54
C HIS A 227 -27.25 0.99 -4.09
N ASP A 228 -27.17 1.41 -2.83
CA ASP A 228 -28.09 2.37 -2.26
C ASP A 228 -27.45 3.76 -2.21
N PRO A 229 -28.24 4.83 -2.36
CA PRO A 229 -27.73 6.17 -2.15
C PRO A 229 -27.26 6.32 -0.70
N ILE A 230 -26.10 6.97 -0.52
CA ILE A 230 -25.60 7.30 0.82
C ILE A 230 -26.62 8.22 1.51
N PRO A 231 -27.17 7.83 2.68
CA PRO A 231 -28.21 8.60 3.35
C PRO A 231 -27.76 10.02 3.67
N ASP A 232 -28.71 10.95 3.58
CA ASP A 232 -28.50 12.31 4.09
C ASP A 232 -28.24 12.26 5.60
N ASN A 233 -27.28 13.05 6.07
CA ASN A 233 -26.84 13.09 7.47
C ASN A 233 -26.32 11.75 8.04
N PHE A 234 -25.99 10.77 7.18
CA PHE A 234 -25.24 9.57 7.58
C PHE A 234 -24.01 9.91 8.42
N LYS A 235 -23.96 9.30 9.61
CA LYS A 235 -22.83 9.35 10.51
C LYS A 235 -22.85 8.11 11.39
N VAL A 236 -21.76 7.36 11.38
CA VAL A 236 -21.49 6.31 12.36
C VAL A 236 -20.09 6.49 12.92
N SER A 237 -19.80 5.80 14.01
CA SER A 237 -18.44 5.81 14.58
C SER A 237 -17.46 5.21 13.59
N ASP A 238 -16.34 5.89 13.40
CA ASP A 238 -15.21 5.33 12.65
C ASP A 238 -14.76 4.00 13.30
N PRO A 239 -14.35 3.01 12.49
CA PRO A 239 -13.82 1.75 13.02
C PRO A 239 -12.67 2.02 14.01
N LYS A 240 -12.73 1.48 15.23
CA LYS A 240 -11.70 1.73 16.26
C LYS A 240 -10.39 1.01 15.95
#